data_AF-A0A943NFK9-F1
#
_entry.id   AF-A0A943NFK9-F1
#
_cell.length_a   1.000
_cell.length_b   1.000
_cell.length_c   1.000
_cell.angle_alpha   90.00
_cell.angle_beta   90.00
_cell.angle_gamma   90.00
#
_symmetry.space_group_name_H-M   'P 1'
#
loop_
_entity.id
_entity.type
_entity.pdbx_description
1 polymer ?
#
loop_
_entity_poly.entity_id
_entity_poly.type
_entity_poly.pdbx_seq_one_letter_code
_entity_poly.pdbx_strand_id
1 'polypeptide(L)'
;MAVIDRMTPEGRKLMAELDKLKELAAYVGFQSGTPAKEREEESVVDSSVDLLDVALWNELGTATAPSRPFLRQSVDNNKDKISAFCQAQLKALLAGRTTAEEVLKKTAVFMKGLVQETIKDGNFPANAPSTVKKKGSDKPLIDTGHMRQSVTTIIDRKGRN
;
A
#
# COMPACT_ATOMS: atom_id res chain seq x y z
N MET A 1 -23.50 20.21 42.40
CA MET A 1 -24.12 19.10 41.64
C MET A 1 -23.01 18.38 40.91
N ALA A 2 -22.74 17.11 41.25
CA ALA A 2 -21.84 16.29 40.46
C ALA A 2 -22.57 15.92 39.15
N VAL A 3 -22.06 16.40 38.02
CA VAL A 3 -22.52 15.91 36.72
C VAL A 3 -22.01 14.48 36.59
N ILE A 4 -22.88 13.51 36.84
CA ILE A 4 -22.57 12.11 36.57
C ILE A 4 -22.65 11.96 35.06
N ASP A 5 -21.48 12.01 34.40
CA ASP A 5 -21.37 11.74 32.98
C ASP A 5 -21.77 10.27 32.71
N ARG A 6 -23.04 10.07 32.34
CA ARG A 6 -23.55 8.75 31.95
C ARG A 6 -23.42 8.62 30.44
N MET A 7 -22.31 8.04 30.02
CA MET A 7 -22.10 7.63 28.63
C MET A 7 -23.27 6.76 28.15
N THR A 8 -23.90 7.15 27.04
CA THR A 8 -24.97 6.36 26.42
C THR A 8 -24.43 5.02 25.91
N PRO A 9 -25.28 4.00 25.71
CA PRO A 9 -24.87 2.75 25.06
C PRO A 9 -24.17 2.97 23.71
N GLU A 10 -24.64 3.97 22.95
CA GLU A 10 -24.07 4.38 21.67
C GLU A 10 -22.68 5.03 21.86
N GLY A 11 -22.54 5.91 22.85
CA GLY A 11 -21.27 6.53 23.21
C GLY A 11 -20.22 5.50 23.63
N ARG A 12 -20.62 4.46 24.39
CA ARG A 12 -19.73 3.35 24.75
C ARG A 12 -19.25 2.55 23.54
N LYS A 13 -20.15 2.27 22.58
CA LYS A 13 -19.79 1.58 21.33
C LYS A 13 -18.82 2.41 20.51
N LEU A 14 -19.10 3.71 20.34
CA LEU A 14 -18.22 4.61 19.60
C LEU A 14 -16.82 4.68 20.24
N MET A 15 -16.75 4.81 21.57
CA MET A 15 -15.48 4.86 22.29
C MET A 15 -14.68 3.56 22.08
N ALA A 16 -15.33 2.40 22.13
CA ALA A 16 -14.68 1.12 21.86
C ALA A 16 -14.12 1.04 20.43
N GLU A 17 -14.82 1.58 19.44
CA GLU A 17 -14.31 1.65 18.07
C GLU A 17 -13.14 2.64 17.94
N LEU A 18 -13.17 3.78 18.64
CA LEU A 18 -12.03 4.70 18.69
C LEU A 18 -10.80 4.07 19.35
N ASP A 19 -10.99 3.28 20.41
CA ASP A 19 -9.90 2.55 21.06
C ASP A 19 -9.32 1.48 20.12
N LYS A 20 -10.14 0.77 19.34
CA LYS A 20 -9.63 -0.13 18.28
C LYS A 20 -8.80 0.62 17.24
N LEU A 21 -9.19 1.82 16.81
CA LEU A 21 -8.38 2.63 15.88
C LEU A 21 -7.04 3.09 16.48
N LYS A 22 -6.97 3.25 17.80
CA LYS A 22 -5.68 3.54 18.47
C LYS A 22 -4.76 2.32 18.42
N GLU A 23 -5.30 1.12 18.58
CA GLU A 23 -4.53 -0.12 18.63
C GLU A 23 -4.17 -0.70 17.27
N LEU A 24 -5.01 -0.53 16.25
CA LEU A 24 -4.84 -1.14 14.93
C LEU A 24 -4.22 -0.19 13.90
N ALA A 25 -3.48 -0.74 12.95
CA ALA A 25 -2.93 -0.05 11.79
C ALA A 25 -3.12 -0.86 10.51
N ALA A 26 -3.25 -0.14 9.40
CA ALA A 26 -3.24 -0.69 8.06
C ALA A 26 -1.84 -0.53 7.45
N TYR A 27 -1.26 -1.62 6.97
CA TYR A 27 0.02 -1.69 6.29
C TYR A 27 -0.20 -2.03 4.82
N VAL A 28 0.58 -1.41 3.93
CA VAL A 28 0.53 -1.65 2.49
C VAL A 28 1.96 -1.82 1.98
N GLY A 29 2.23 -2.88 1.22
CA GLY A 29 3.58 -3.16 0.75
C GLY A 29 3.74 -4.55 0.14
N PHE A 30 4.92 -5.13 0.32
CA PHE A 30 5.31 -6.45 -0.16
C PHE A 30 5.66 -7.35 1.02
N GLN A 31 5.36 -8.64 0.89
CA GLN A 31 5.72 -9.66 1.86
C GLN A 31 6.85 -10.52 1.29
N SER A 32 7.74 -10.98 2.17
CA SER A 32 8.76 -11.97 1.80
C SER A 32 8.13 -13.33 1.52
N GLY A 33 8.88 -14.20 0.85
CA GLY A 33 8.48 -15.57 0.51
C GLY A 33 7.75 -15.67 -0.82
N THR A 34 7.66 -14.59 -1.60
CA THR A 34 7.12 -14.63 -2.97
C THR A 34 8.26 -14.49 -3.97
N PRO A 35 8.53 -15.50 -4.81
CA PRO A 35 9.55 -15.37 -5.85
C PRO A 35 9.16 -14.27 -6.85
N ALA A 36 10.14 -13.49 -7.29
CA ALA A 36 9.96 -12.56 -8.39
C ALA A 36 9.73 -13.33 -9.69
N LYS A 37 9.12 -12.68 -10.68
CA LYS A 37 8.88 -13.26 -12.02
C LYS A 37 9.80 -12.62 -13.05
N GLU A 38 10.45 -13.43 -13.86
CA GLU A 38 11.29 -12.97 -14.96
C GLU A 38 10.95 -13.68 -16.28
N ARG A 39 11.33 -13.05 -17.40
CA ARG A 39 11.16 -13.63 -18.73
C ARG A 39 12.37 -14.47 -19.11
N GLU A 40 12.12 -15.74 -19.38
CA GLU A 40 13.05 -16.67 -20.01
C GLU A 40 12.47 -17.11 -21.35
N GLU A 41 13.16 -16.75 -22.44
CA GLU A 41 12.73 -16.97 -23.82
C GLU A 41 11.29 -16.48 -24.05
N GLU A 42 10.34 -17.40 -24.26
CA GLU A 42 8.92 -17.11 -24.50
C GLU A 42 8.03 -17.30 -23.26
N SER A 43 8.61 -17.60 -22.10
CA SER A 43 7.87 -17.94 -20.87
C SER A 43 8.20 -17.00 -19.69
N VAL A 44 7.27 -16.93 -18.74
CA VAL A 44 7.46 -16.20 -17.47
C VAL A 44 7.65 -17.25 -16.37
N VAL A 45 8.84 -17.26 -15.77
CA VAL A 45 9.25 -18.24 -14.76
C VAL A 45 9.47 -17.56 -13.40
N ASP A 46 9.56 -18.38 -12.35
CA ASP A 46 9.98 -17.93 -11.03
C ASP A 46 11.49 -17.70 -10.99
N SER A 47 11.88 -16.53 -10.50
CA SER A 47 13.26 -16.18 -10.22
C SER A 47 13.67 -16.70 -8.84
N SER A 48 14.97 -16.83 -8.63
CA SER A 48 15.55 -17.14 -7.32
C SER A 48 15.53 -15.95 -6.35
N VAL A 49 15.21 -14.75 -6.84
CA VAL A 49 15.16 -13.50 -6.07
C VAL A 49 13.77 -13.30 -5.47
N ASP A 50 13.73 -12.83 -4.22
CA ASP A 50 12.47 -12.47 -3.56
C ASP A 50 11.89 -11.18 -4.15
N LEU A 51 10.58 -11.14 -4.33
CA LEU A 51 9.90 -9.95 -4.83
C LEU A 51 10.05 -8.74 -3.90
N LEU A 52 10.19 -8.96 -2.59
CA LEU A 52 10.49 -7.92 -1.62
C LEU A 52 11.82 -7.23 -1.93
N ASP A 53 12.85 -8.00 -2.29
CA ASP A 53 14.17 -7.45 -2.64
C ASP A 53 14.08 -6.62 -3.93
N VAL A 54 13.37 -7.14 -4.94
CA VAL A 54 13.12 -6.40 -6.19
C VAL A 54 12.37 -5.09 -5.91
N ALA A 55 11.37 -5.10 -5.03
CA ALA A 55 10.63 -3.90 -4.65
C ALA A 55 11.54 -2.91 -3.90
N LEU A 56 12.40 -3.39 -2.99
CA LEU A 56 13.35 -2.57 -2.23
C LEU A 56 14.38 -1.89 -3.14
N TRP A 57 14.98 -2.63 -4.07
CA TRP A 57 15.94 -2.09 -5.02
C TRP A 57 15.33 -1.05 -5.95
N ASN A 58 14.06 -1.24 -6.34
CA ASN A 58 13.36 -0.22 -7.12
C ASN A 58 13.03 1.01 -6.27
N GLU A 59 12.56 0.84 -5.02
CA GLU A 59 12.21 1.97 -4.16
C GLU A 59 13.44 2.84 -3.83
N LEU A 60 14.56 2.22 -3.48
CA LEU A 60 15.76 2.93 -3.01
C LEU A 60 16.82 3.17 -4.09
N GLY A 61 16.76 2.43 -5.19
CA GLY A 61 17.83 2.38 -6.19
C GLY A 61 18.97 1.45 -5.77
N THR A 62 19.89 1.23 -6.70
CA THR A 62 21.12 0.46 -6.49
C THR A 62 22.33 1.23 -7.03
N ALA A 63 23.53 0.66 -6.94
CA ALA A 63 24.72 1.24 -7.55
C ALA A 63 24.62 1.38 -9.08
N THR A 64 23.78 0.59 -9.74
CA THR A 64 23.69 0.49 -11.21
C THR A 64 22.34 0.90 -11.78
N ALA A 65 21.32 1.04 -10.94
CA ALA A 65 19.97 1.43 -11.35
C ALA A 65 19.44 2.59 -10.48
N PRO A 66 18.81 3.62 -11.08
CA PRO A 66 18.25 4.72 -10.32
C PRO A 66 17.05 4.29 -9.48
N SER A 67 16.80 5.01 -8.39
CA SER A 67 15.58 4.87 -7.59
C SER A 67 14.33 5.21 -8.40
N ARG A 68 13.29 4.42 -8.18
CA ARG A 68 11.93 4.58 -8.69
C ARG A 68 10.98 4.47 -7.49
N PRO A 69 10.88 5.51 -6.67
CA PRO A 69 10.32 5.44 -5.33
C PRO A 69 8.77 5.42 -5.36
N PHE A 70 8.20 4.31 -5.84
CA PHE A 70 6.79 4.16 -6.12
C PHE A 70 5.93 4.16 -4.84
N LEU A 71 6.43 3.67 -3.70
CA LEU A 71 5.71 3.75 -2.42
C LEU A 71 5.67 5.21 -1.95
N ARG A 72 6.83 5.88 -1.90
CA ARG A 72 6.90 7.28 -1.46
C ARG A 72 6.09 8.20 -2.37
N GLN A 73 6.25 8.08 -3.69
CA GLN A 73 5.49 8.88 -4.65
C GLN A 73 3.99 8.65 -4.54
N SER A 74 3.54 7.42 -4.23
CA SER A 74 2.11 7.15 -4.08
C SER A 74 1.48 7.96 -2.96
N VAL A 75 2.19 8.10 -1.84
CA VAL A 75 1.75 8.94 -0.72
C VAL A 75 1.88 10.41 -1.06
N ASP A 76 3.05 10.81 -1.57
CA ASP A 76 3.36 12.22 -1.79
C ASP A 76 2.44 12.89 -2.82
N ASN A 77 2.13 12.18 -3.90
CA ASN A 77 1.29 12.69 -4.99
C ASN A 77 -0.22 12.61 -4.69
N ASN A 78 -0.63 11.86 -3.65
CA ASN A 78 -2.05 11.64 -3.36
C ASN A 78 -2.46 12.06 -1.94
N LYS A 79 -1.68 12.91 -1.25
CA LYS A 79 -1.97 13.37 0.13
C LYS A 79 -3.41 13.87 0.29
N ASP A 80 -3.89 14.68 -0.63
CA ASP A 80 -5.25 15.24 -0.57
C ASP A 80 -6.33 14.17 -0.74
N LYS A 81 -6.13 13.23 -1.67
CA LYS A 81 -7.06 12.10 -1.89
C LYS A 81 -7.10 11.19 -0.66
N ILE A 82 -5.95 10.90 -0.07
CA ILE A 82 -5.81 10.08 1.14
C ILE A 82 -6.50 10.78 2.31
N SER A 83 -6.24 12.07 2.52
CA SER A 83 -6.86 12.86 3.57
C SER A 83 -8.39 12.90 3.43
N ALA A 84 -8.89 13.19 2.22
CA ALA A 84 -10.32 13.21 1.95
C ALA A 84 -10.99 11.85 2.19
N PHE A 85 -10.34 10.76 1.74
CA PHE A 85 -10.83 9.40 1.97
C PHE A 85 -10.90 9.06 3.46
N CYS A 86 -9.82 9.31 4.21
CA CYS A 86 -9.77 9.07 5.66
C CYS A 86 -10.82 9.91 6.41
N GLN A 87 -11.00 11.19 6.05
CA GLN A 87 -12.03 12.03 6.65
C GLN A 87 -13.45 11.49 6.40
N ALA A 88 -13.73 10.98 5.20
CA ALA A 88 -15.01 10.36 4.89
C ALA A 88 -15.25 9.10 5.73
N GLN A 89 -14.23 8.25 5.90
CA GLN A 89 -14.31 7.06 6.74
C GLN A 89 -14.52 7.41 8.23
N LEU A 90 -13.82 8.43 8.74
CA LEU A 90 -13.99 8.91 10.11
C LEU A 90 -15.39 9.47 10.35
N LYS A 91 -15.96 10.23 9.41
CA LYS A 91 -17.34 10.71 9.50
C LYS A 91 -18.34 9.56 9.54
N ALA A 92 -18.13 8.51 8.75
CA ALA A 92 -18.96 7.32 8.79
C ALA A 92 -18.87 6.60 10.14
N LEU A 93 -17.66 6.55 10.74
CA LEU A 93 -17.44 5.93 12.05
C LEU A 93 -18.14 6.71 13.17
N LEU A 94 -17.98 8.04 13.19
CA LEU A 94 -18.64 8.91 14.17
C LEU A 94 -20.17 8.85 14.07
N ALA A 95 -20.70 8.59 12.87
CA ALA A 95 -22.13 8.37 12.65
C ALA A 95 -22.59 6.93 12.98
N GLY A 96 -21.71 6.05 13.45
CA GLY A 96 -22.02 4.66 13.78
C GLY A 96 -22.35 3.77 12.57
N ARG A 97 -21.93 4.16 11.35
CA ARG A 97 -22.26 3.46 10.09
C ARG A 97 -21.21 2.45 9.63
N THR A 98 -20.09 2.37 10.33
CA THR A 98 -18.95 1.48 10.01
C THR A 98 -18.22 1.14 11.31
N THR A 99 -17.33 0.15 11.26
CA THR A 99 -16.43 -0.20 12.37
C THR A 99 -15.01 0.30 12.11
N ALA A 100 -14.19 0.35 13.16
CA ALA A 100 -12.77 0.68 13.08
C ALA A 100 -12.02 -0.26 12.13
N GLU A 101 -12.29 -1.56 12.21
CA GLU A 101 -11.69 -2.55 11.32
C GLU A 101 -12.06 -2.30 9.86
N GLU A 102 -13.34 -1.98 9.59
CA GLU A 102 -13.81 -1.74 8.23
C GLU A 102 -13.23 -0.44 7.66
N VAL A 103 -13.09 0.61 8.48
CA VAL A 103 -12.38 1.84 8.11
C VAL A 103 -10.93 1.52 7.69
N LEU A 104 -10.22 0.72 8.48
CA LEU A 104 -8.84 0.34 8.17
C LEU A 104 -8.75 -0.55 6.93
N LYS A 105 -9.67 -1.51 6.74
CA LYS A 105 -9.78 -2.35 5.53
C LYS A 105 -9.96 -1.50 4.28
N LYS A 106 -10.93 -0.59 4.30
CA LYS A 106 -11.21 0.31 3.17
C LYS A 106 -10.01 1.21 2.87
N THR A 107 -9.37 1.75 3.91
CA THR A 107 -8.18 2.60 3.76
C THR A 107 -7.01 1.82 3.18
N ALA A 108 -6.76 0.59 3.64
CA ALA A 108 -5.68 -0.25 3.13
C ALA A 108 -5.88 -0.58 1.64
N VAL A 109 -7.09 -0.98 1.25
CA VAL A 109 -7.43 -1.28 -0.16
C VAL A 109 -7.29 -0.04 -1.04
N PHE A 110 -7.75 1.11 -0.56
CA PHE A 110 -7.59 2.38 -1.27
C PHE A 110 -6.12 2.73 -1.50
N MET A 111 -5.30 2.65 -0.46
CA MET A 111 -3.85 2.88 -0.54
C MET A 111 -3.15 1.88 -1.47
N LYS A 112 -3.53 0.60 -1.44
CA LYS A 112 -3.05 -0.40 -2.39
C LYS A 112 -3.35 0.01 -3.83
N GLY A 113 -4.56 0.50 -4.11
CA GLY A 113 -4.94 1.02 -5.42
C GLY A 113 -4.03 2.17 -5.88
N LEU A 114 -3.76 3.13 -5.00
CA LEU A 114 -2.86 4.26 -5.29
C LEU A 114 -1.42 3.80 -5.57
N VAL A 115 -0.90 2.82 -4.83
CA VAL A 115 0.43 2.23 -5.08
C VAL A 115 0.45 1.55 -6.45
N GLN A 116 -0.59 0.77 -6.77
CA GLN A 116 -0.70 0.08 -8.06
C GLN A 116 -0.80 1.05 -9.25
N GLU A 117 -1.55 2.14 -9.09
CA GLU A 117 -1.64 3.23 -10.06
C GLU A 117 -0.28 3.92 -10.22
N THR A 118 0.41 4.22 -9.11
CA THR A 118 1.73 4.85 -9.14
C THR A 118 2.78 3.97 -9.79
N ILE A 119 2.78 2.65 -9.57
CA ILE A 119 3.67 1.70 -10.28
C ILE A 119 3.47 1.78 -11.80
N LYS A 120 2.24 2.04 -12.25
CA LYS A 120 1.89 2.04 -13.68
C LYS A 120 2.13 3.40 -14.36
N ASP A 121 1.68 4.46 -13.71
CA ASP A 121 1.52 5.79 -14.29
C ASP A 121 2.40 6.85 -13.58
N GLY A 122 3.21 6.44 -12.61
CA GLY A 122 4.18 7.29 -11.91
C GLY A 122 5.32 7.78 -12.78
N ASN A 123 5.89 8.93 -12.40
CA ASN A 123 7.01 9.52 -13.11
C ASN A 123 8.33 8.94 -12.60
N PHE A 124 8.88 7.99 -13.34
CA PHE A 124 10.12 7.30 -13.00
C PHE A 124 11.20 7.51 -14.07
N PRO A 125 12.49 7.50 -13.67
CA PRO A 125 13.59 7.41 -14.62
C PRO A 125 13.41 6.26 -15.61
N ALA A 126 13.65 6.56 -16.89
CA ALA A 126 13.51 5.61 -17.98
C ALA A 126 14.36 4.35 -17.77
N ASN A 127 13.93 3.25 -18.38
CA ASN A 127 14.74 2.03 -18.42
C ASN A 127 15.97 2.23 -19.32
N ALA A 128 17.06 1.55 -19.01
CA ALA A 128 18.21 1.49 -19.91
C ALA A 128 17.80 0.83 -21.25
N PRO A 129 18.41 1.20 -22.39
CA PRO A 129 18.05 0.64 -23.70
C PRO A 129 18.11 -0.89 -23.76
N SER A 130 19.07 -1.51 -23.05
CA SER A 130 19.19 -2.97 -22.93
C SER A 130 17.99 -3.60 -22.22
N THR A 131 17.49 -2.97 -21.15
CA THR A 131 16.30 -3.41 -20.42
C THR A 131 15.04 -3.27 -21.27
N VAL A 132 14.89 -2.17 -22.01
CA VAL A 132 13.76 -1.98 -22.94
C VAL A 132 13.77 -3.07 -24.01
N LYS A 133 14.93 -3.36 -24.60
CA LYS A 133 15.09 -4.44 -25.58
C LYS A 133 14.76 -5.82 -25.00
N LYS A 134 15.18 -6.13 -23.77
CA LYS A 134 14.89 -7.41 -23.11
C LYS A 134 13.39 -7.57 -22.81
N LYS A 135 12.73 -6.50 -22.35
CA LYS A 135 11.31 -6.53 -21.96
C LYS A 135 10.34 -6.40 -23.14
N GLY A 136 10.79 -5.78 -24.23
CA GLY A 136 9.91 -5.33 -25.31
C GLY A 136 9.01 -4.15 -24.93
N SER A 137 9.27 -3.45 -23.82
CA SER A 137 8.51 -2.28 -23.36
C SER A 137 9.39 -1.29 -22.61
N ASP A 138 9.07 -0.01 -22.74
CA ASP A 138 9.75 1.09 -22.08
C ASP A 138 9.25 1.36 -20.65
N LYS A 139 8.07 0.83 -20.28
CA LYS A 139 7.41 1.09 -18.99
C LYS A 139 8.28 0.68 -17.79
N PRO A 140 8.73 1.61 -16.95
CA PRO A 140 9.44 1.28 -15.70
C PRO A 140 8.57 0.43 -14.77
N LEU A 141 9.20 -0.40 -13.94
CA LEU A 141 8.56 -1.28 -12.92
C LEU A 141 7.59 -2.35 -13.44
N ILE A 142 7.23 -2.32 -14.72
CA ILE A 142 6.29 -3.28 -15.32
C ILE A 142 7.00 -4.08 -16.41
N ASP A 143 7.26 -5.35 -16.13
CA ASP A 143 7.66 -6.35 -17.13
C ASP A 143 6.56 -7.39 -17.33
N THR A 144 6.32 -8.20 -16.31
CA THR A 144 5.25 -9.21 -16.26
C THR A 144 3.97 -8.67 -15.62
N GLY A 145 4.06 -7.52 -14.95
CA GLY A 145 3.00 -6.97 -14.10
C GLY A 145 2.92 -7.61 -12.71
N HIS A 146 3.74 -8.62 -12.41
CA HIS A 146 3.70 -9.35 -11.16
C HIS A 146 3.91 -8.44 -9.94
N MET A 147 4.94 -7.57 -9.96
CA MET A 147 5.19 -6.62 -8.87
C MET A 147 3.97 -5.72 -8.57
N ARG A 148 3.29 -5.23 -9.60
CA ARG A 148 2.06 -4.42 -9.41
C ARG A 148 0.95 -5.23 -8.76
N GLN A 149 0.77 -6.48 -9.16
CA GLN A 149 -0.29 -7.35 -8.65
C GLN A 149 -0.04 -7.78 -7.20
N SER A 150 1.24 -7.96 -6.83
CA SER A 150 1.67 -8.47 -5.52
C SER A 150 1.67 -7.42 -4.40
N VAL A 151 1.32 -6.16 -4.68
CA VAL A 151 1.07 -5.18 -3.62
C VAL A 151 -0.03 -5.73 -2.71
N THR A 152 0.27 -5.90 -1.43
CA THR A 152 -0.63 -6.50 -0.45
C THR A 152 -0.92 -5.55 0.71
N THR A 153 -1.92 -5.90 1.50
CA THR A 153 -2.39 -5.11 2.64
C THR A 153 -2.54 -6.00 3.87
N ILE A 154 -2.12 -5.50 5.03
CA ILE A 154 -2.27 -6.18 6.31
C ILE A 154 -2.92 -5.22 7.30
N ILE A 155 -3.79 -5.72 8.15
CA ILE A 155 -4.27 -4.96 9.31
C ILE A 155 -3.83 -5.72 10.55
N ASP A 156 -3.08 -5.04 11.39
CA ASP A 156 -2.57 -5.63 12.62
C ASP A 156 -2.45 -4.56 13.70
N ARG A 157 -2.11 -4.98 14.91
CA ARG A 157 -1.80 -4.08 16.01
C ARG A 157 -0.58 -3.22 15.68
N LYS A 158 -0.61 -1.97 16.15
CA LYS A 158 0.54 -1.07 16.11
C LYS A 158 1.68 -1.64 16.92
N GLY A 159 2.90 -1.49 16.43
CA GLY A 159 4.12 -1.90 17.14
C GLY A 159 4.35 -3.41 17.20
N ARG A 160 3.63 -4.20 16.40
CA ARG A 160 3.97 -5.61 16.21
C ARG A 160 5.25 -5.71 15.36
N ASN A 161 6.30 -6.25 15.96
CA ASN A 161 7.53 -6.68 15.29
C ASN A 161 7.42 -8.15 14.89
#